data_AF-A0AAD5SKA4-F1
#
_entry.id   AF-A0AAD5SKA4-F1
#
_cell.length_a   1.000
_cell.length_b   1.000
_cell.length_c   1.000
_cell.angle_alpha   90.00
_cell.angle_beta   90.00
_cell.angle_gamma   90.00
#
_symmetry.space_group_name_H-M   'P 1'
#
loop_
_entity.id
_entity.type
_entity.pdbx_description
1 polymer ?
#
loop_
_entity_poly.entity_id
_entity_poly.type
_entity_poly.pdbx_seq_one_letter_code
_entity_poly.pdbx_strand_id
1 'polypeptide(L)'
;MCVEALRENQKKQAKRLVVPWRESRLTQLLQPYFEHGQARFLVHVNPDIMQAKVTAKVLRFAQTAGALHMAKAKGKSGQESEISEKAALQIRVHELEQELAESLRQAEDQEWEIRRDCNEEMQRSLGEAEARWRKRREEEREGLERLMDQKLDLAGREIERLTRLLKQGSVVEQTDSDDEMESVVDEVATPKGNAQRLEETLQMERRTHEEAVKRLENELRTMRETVAHCEKLRKENERLQNEMEDLRKELREQKKRKDVDGIGLREEVENDISSGVANPMAVEPIVGSDGDEVDFSVAPGEVCGLGPLKKGGKGKGAKSGKADVGFMFGGGGDGGDDSGGWFKPLKSGKVGVGGDAKAKKRRALGKSQLRLNASRFQDTFDAVDSDEWYVSQQAKKPTG
;
A
#
# COMPACT_ATOMS: atom_id res chain seq x y z
N MET A 1 -11.13 16.86 49.57
CA MET A 1 -12.04 16.23 48.58
C MET A 1 -11.94 14.70 48.54
N CYS A 2 -10.89 14.04 48.01
CA CYS A 2 -10.86 12.56 47.94
C CYS A 2 -10.85 11.86 49.32
N VAL A 3 -10.04 12.34 50.26
CA VAL A 3 -9.95 11.81 51.65
C VAL A 3 -11.28 11.98 52.40
N GLU A 4 -11.99 13.08 52.16
CA GLU A 4 -13.30 13.35 52.76
C GLU A 4 -14.37 12.43 52.17
N ALA A 5 -14.39 12.27 50.84
CA ALA A 5 -15.29 11.33 50.17
C ALA A 5 -15.08 9.88 50.64
N LEU A 6 -13.82 9.46 50.79
CA LEU A 6 -13.47 8.16 51.37
C LEU A 6 -13.98 8.02 52.80
N ARG A 7 -13.82 9.06 53.63
CA ARG A 7 -14.31 9.05 55.01
C ARG A 7 -15.82 9.00 55.09
N GLU A 8 -16.52 9.71 54.22
CA GLU A 8 -17.98 9.66 54.13
C GLU A 8 -18.48 8.29 53.72
N ASN A 9 -17.79 7.62 52.78
CA ASN A 9 -18.09 6.26 52.35
C ASN A 9 -17.93 5.23 53.48
N GLN A 10 -17.05 5.50 54.45
CA GLN A 10 -16.90 4.65 55.64
C GLN A 10 -18.01 4.89 56.67
N LYS A 11 -18.49 6.12 56.79
CA LYS A 11 -19.54 6.48 57.76
C LYS A 11 -20.94 6.07 57.31
N LYS A 12 -21.25 6.17 56.02
CA LYS A 12 -22.60 5.93 55.47
C LYS A 12 -22.63 4.58 54.75
N GLN A 13 -23.35 3.59 55.31
CA GLN A 13 -23.48 2.28 54.67
C GLN A 13 -24.40 2.27 53.43
N ALA A 14 -25.31 3.23 53.29
CA ALA A 14 -26.39 3.14 52.29
C ALA A 14 -26.09 3.76 50.92
N LYS A 15 -25.16 4.72 50.79
CA LYS A 15 -24.79 5.33 49.51
C LYS A 15 -23.29 5.66 49.47
N ARG A 16 -22.53 4.93 48.65
CA ARG A 16 -21.13 5.23 48.37
C ARG A 16 -21.05 6.42 47.41
N LEU A 17 -20.43 7.51 47.86
CA LEU A 17 -20.01 8.62 47.03
C LEU A 17 -18.88 8.17 46.09
N VAL A 18 -18.92 8.60 44.84
CA VAL A 18 -17.84 8.36 43.88
C VAL A 18 -16.63 9.18 44.30
N VAL A 19 -15.50 8.51 44.54
CA VAL A 19 -14.24 9.19 44.84
C VAL A 19 -13.63 9.71 43.53
N PRO A 20 -13.30 11.00 43.42
CA PRO A 20 -12.85 11.59 42.15
C PRO A 20 -11.37 11.29 41.85
N TRP A 21 -11.00 10.01 41.72
CA TRP A 21 -9.62 9.60 41.41
C TRP A 21 -9.12 10.20 40.10
N ARG A 22 -10.00 10.40 39.12
CA ARG A 22 -9.66 10.85 37.77
C ARG A 22 -9.41 12.36 37.64
N GLU A 23 -9.73 13.17 38.65
CA GLU A 23 -9.58 14.63 38.59
C GLU A 23 -8.12 15.11 38.63
N SER A 24 -7.19 14.28 39.14
CA SER A 24 -5.76 14.58 39.16
C SER A 24 -4.91 13.35 38.87
N ARG A 25 -3.78 13.51 38.17
CA ARG A 25 -2.81 12.42 37.96
C ARG A 25 -2.23 11.92 39.28
N LEU A 26 -2.03 12.81 40.26
CA LEU A 26 -1.54 12.43 41.58
C LEU A 26 -2.54 11.51 42.29
N THR A 27 -3.84 11.80 42.19
CA THR A 27 -4.87 10.96 42.81
C THR A 27 -5.03 9.62 42.10
N GLN A 28 -4.81 9.55 40.78
CA GLN A 28 -4.78 8.28 40.04
C GLN A 28 -3.61 7.38 40.47
N LEU A 29 -2.42 7.97 40.65
CA LEU A 29 -1.24 7.22 41.12
C LEU A 29 -1.39 6.76 42.57
N LEU A 30 -2.06 7.55 43.41
CA LEU A 30 -2.30 7.20 44.81
C LEU A 30 -3.50 6.26 45.02
N GLN A 31 -4.38 6.10 44.02
CA GLN A 31 -5.58 5.25 44.12
C GLN A 31 -5.27 3.83 44.65
N PRO A 32 -4.27 3.09 44.12
CA PRO A 32 -3.97 1.74 44.61
C PRO A 32 -3.55 1.71 46.08
N TYR A 33 -2.84 2.75 46.55
CA TYR A 33 -2.44 2.86 47.95
C TYR A 33 -3.64 3.07 48.88
N PHE A 34 -4.69 3.73 48.39
CA PHE A 34 -5.91 3.97 49.16
C PHE A 34 -6.92 2.81 49.10
N GLU A 35 -6.90 2.00 48.04
CA GLU A 35 -7.85 0.88 47.85
C GLU A 35 -7.30 -0.45 48.38
N HIS A 36 -5.99 -0.67 48.22
CA HIS A 36 -5.35 -1.97 48.49
C HIS A 36 -4.11 -1.88 49.38
N GLY A 37 -3.55 -0.68 49.55
CA GLY A 37 -2.30 -0.46 50.28
C GLY A 37 -2.46 -0.02 51.74
N GLN A 38 -1.31 0.15 52.39
CA GLN A 38 -1.21 0.88 53.67
C GLN A 38 -0.61 2.25 53.37
N ALA A 39 -1.32 3.32 53.74
CA ALA A 39 -0.83 4.69 53.64
C ALA A 39 -0.51 5.25 55.03
N ARG A 40 0.64 5.93 55.16
CA ARG A 40 0.99 6.73 56.33
C ARG A 40 1.17 8.18 55.90
N PHE A 41 0.60 9.11 56.65
CA PHE A 41 0.71 10.54 56.38
C PHE A 41 1.74 11.16 57.31
N LEU A 42 2.76 11.80 56.75
CA LEU A 42 3.65 12.68 57.50
C LEU A 42 3.20 14.14 57.27
N VAL A 43 2.92 14.84 58.36
CA VAL A 43 2.33 16.18 58.30
C VAL A 43 3.29 17.17 58.95
N HIS A 44 3.81 18.10 58.15
CA HIS A 44 4.67 19.17 58.61
C HIS A 44 3.83 20.40 58.95
N VAL A 45 4.08 21.00 60.11
CA VAL A 45 3.34 22.16 60.63
C VAL A 45 4.34 23.27 60.97
N ASN A 46 4.01 24.51 60.60
CA ASN A 46 4.78 25.68 60.98
C ASN A 46 4.21 26.30 62.27
N PRO A 47 5.03 26.53 63.31
CA PRO A 47 4.57 27.15 64.56
C PRO A 47 4.26 28.65 64.46
N ASP A 48 4.60 29.33 63.36
CA ASP A 48 4.36 30.77 63.20
C ASP A 48 2.86 31.14 63.25
N ILE A 49 2.53 32.18 64.02
CA ILE A 49 1.17 32.69 64.23
C ILE A 49 0.56 33.21 62.93
N MET A 50 1.38 33.73 62.01
CA MET A 50 0.91 34.22 60.71
C MET A 50 0.36 33.07 59.85
N GLN A 51 0.82 31.84 60.09
CA GLN A 51 0.37 30.63 59.39
C GLN A 51 -0.69 29.83 60.16
N ALA A 52 -1.15 30.31 61.32
CA ALA A 52 -2.09 29.59 62.18
C ALA A 52 -3.35 29.10 61.43
N LYS A 53 -3.86 29.87 60.46
CA LYS A 53 -5.02 29.46 59.63
C LYS A 53 -4.72 28.27 58.72
N VAL A 54 -3.53 28.21 58.13
CA VAL A 54 -3.09 27.11 57.26
C VAL A 54 -2.79 25.88 58.10
N THR A 55 -2.04 26.06 59.19
CA THR A 55 -1.77 25.04 60.19
C THR A 55 -3.06 24.38 60.69
N ALA A 56 -4.08 25.17 61.02
CA ALA A 56 -5.38 24.63 61.44
C ALA A 56 -6.07 23.78 60.35
N LYS A 57 -5.97 24.16 59.07
CA LYS A 57 -6.52 23.36 57.95
C LYS A 57 -5.76 22.05 57.77
N VAL A 58 -4.42 22.09 57.85
CA VAL A 58 -3.56 20.91 57.72
C VAL A 58 -3.83 19.93 58.86
N LEU A 59 -3.99 20.40 60.09
CA LEU A 59 -4.35 19.57 61.24
C LEU A 59 -5.74 18.94 61.09
N ARG A 60 -6.73 19.68 60.57
CA ARG A 60 -8.07 19.12 60.25
C ARG A 60 -7.99 18.03 59.16
N PHE A 61 -7.14 18.24 58.15
CA PHE A 61 -6.88 17.22 57.14
C PHE A 61 -6.25 15.97 57.76
N ALA A 62 -5.21 16.13 58.59
CA ALA A 62 -4.54 15.04 59.28
C ALA A 62 -5.51 14.23 60.15
N GLN A 63 -6.36 14.91 60.92
CA GLN A 63 -7.41 14.28 61.72
C GLN A 63 -8.42 13.49 60.86
N THR A 64 -8.78 14.03 59.69
CA THR A 64 -9.69 13.35 58.75
C THR A 64 -9.04 12.13 58.11
N ALA A 65 -7.77 12.24 57.72
CA ALA A 65 -7.00 11.18 57.12
C ALA A 65 -6.68 10.05 58.12
N GLY A 66 -6.35 10.37 59.37
CA GLY A 66 -6.08 9.39 60.42
C GLY A 66 -7.32 8.58 60.83
N ALA A 67 -8.52 9.11 60.58
CA ALA A 67 -9.78 8.39 60.81
C ALA A 67 -10.16 7.42 59.68
N LEU A 68 -9.39 7.35 58.60
CA LEU A 68 -9.66 6.43 57.49
C LEU A 68 -9.25 5.00 57.84
N HIS A 69 -10.21 4.07 57.80
CA HIS A 69 -9.94 2.64 57.90
C HIS A 69 -9.55 2.08 56.52
N MET A 70 -8.26 1.87 56.29
CA MET A 70 -7.78 1.21 55.08
C MET A 70 -8.18 -0.28 55.16
N ALA A 71 -8.83 -0.79 54.12
CA ALA A 71 -9.16 -2.21 54.08
C ALA A 71 -7.85 -3.00 54.06
N LYS A 72 -7.56 -3.77 55.13
CA LYS A 72 -6.46 -4.75 55.10
C LYS A 72 -6.76 -5.68 53.92
N ALA A 73 -5.91 -5.64 52.90
CA ALA A 73 -5.99 -6.54 51.78
C ALA A 73 -6.08 -7.98 52.32
N LYS A 74 -7.24 -8.64 52.15
CA LYS A 74 -7.38 -10.08 52.37
C LYS A 74 -6.64 -10.77 51.21
N GLY A 75 -5.32 -10.74 51.27
CA GLY A 75 -4.42 -11.03 50.15
C GLY A 75 -4.20 -12.51 49.83
N LYS A 76 -5.22 -13.38 49.90
CA LYS A 76 -5.01 -14.80 49.57
C LYS A 76 -6.04 -15.47 48.67
N SER A 77 -7.24 -14.92 48.47
CA SER A 77 -8.26 -15.56 47.61
C SER A 77 -8.48 -14.89 46.24
N GLY A 78 -7.80 -13.77 45.96
CA GLY A 78 -7.94 -13.04 44.69
C GLY A 78 -6.92 -13.43 43.61
N GLN A 79 -5.73 -13.89 44.00
CA GLN A 79 -4.65 -14.19 43.05
C GLN A 79 -4.98 -15.35 42.12
N GLU A 80 -5.68 -16.38 42.59
CA GLU A 80 -6.06 -17.53 41.73
C GLU A 80 -7.07 -17.12 40.65
N SER A 81 -7.97 -16.19 40.94
CA SER A 81 -8.92 -15.64 39.96
C SER A 81 -8.20 -14.80 38.91
N GLU A 82 -7.24 -13.97 39.31
CA GLU A 82 -6.46 -13.13 38.38
C GLU A 82 -5.53 -13.96 37.50
N ILE A 83 -4.94 -15.04 38.03
CA ILE A 83 -4.12 -15.97 37.26
C ILE A 83 -4.96 -16.71 36.21
N SER A 84 -6.17 -17.14 36.57
CA SER A 84 -7.10 -17.78 35.63
C SER A 84 -7.56 -16.84 34.52
N GLU A 85 -7.91 -15.59 34.86
CA GLU A 85 -8.30 -14.58 33.87
C GLU A 85 -7.14 -14.22 32.94
N LYS A 86 -5.92 -14.08 33.48
CA LYS A 86 -4.72 -13.83 32.69
C LYS A 86 -4.43 -14.98 31.72
N ALA A 87 -4.60 -16.22 32.14
CA ALA A 87 -4.43 -17.39 31.26
C ALA A 87 -5.48 -17.40 30.13
N ALA A 88 -6.74 -17.09 30.43
CA ALA A 88 -7.80 -16.98 29.43
C ALA A 88 -7.50 -15.87 28.40
N LEU A 89 -7.03 -14.71 28.87
CA LEU A 89 -6.61 -13.61 27.99
C LEU A 89 -5.42 -13.99 27.12
N GLN A 90 -4.44 -14.73 27.65
CA GLN A 90 -3.30 -15.21 26.85
C GLN A 90 -3.73 -16.17 25.74
N ILE A 91 -4.65 -17.09 26.01
CA ILE A 91 -5.24 -17.97 24.99
C ILE A 91 -5.93 -17.12 23.91
N ARG A 92 -6.73 -16.13 24.32
CA ARG A 92 -7.43 -15.26 23.36
C ARG A 92 -6.49 -14.43 22.50
N VAL A 93 -5.39 -13.93 23.08
CA VAL A 93 -4.35 -13.22 22.32
C VAL A 93 -3.74 -14.14 21.28
N HIS A 94 -3.41 -15.39 21.65
CA HIS A 94 -2.84 -16.34 20.71
C HIS A 94 -3.81 -16.72 19.58
N GLU A 95 -5.10 -16.91 19.87
CA GLU A 95 -6.13 -17.12 18.85
C GLU A 95 -6.21 -15.94 17.87
N LEU A 96 -6.21 -14.71 18.37
CA LEU A 96 -6.25 -13.51 17.53
C LEU A 96 -4.99 -13.34 16.68
N GLU A 97 -3.83 -13.73 17.20
CA GLU A 97 -2.58 -13.77 16.43
C GLU A 97 -2.66 -14.78 15.28
N GLN A 98 -3.26 -15.96 15.51
CA GLN A 98 -3.49 -16.96 14.48
C GLN A 98 -4.48 -16.46 13.42
N GLU A 99 -5.62 -15.89 13.83
CA GLU A 99 -6.61 -15.29 12.91
C GLU A 99 -5.99 -14.18 12.06
N LEU A 100 -5.15 -13.33 12.66
CA LEU A 100 -4.45 -12.27 11.95
C LEU A 100 -3.46 -12.85 10.93
N ALA A 101 -2.70 -13.88 11.29
CA ALA A 101 -1.76 -14.54 10.39
C ALA A 101 -2.47 -15.20 9.20
N GLU A 102 -3.62 -15.86 9.42
CA GLU A 102 -4.44 -16.44 8.36
C GLU A 102 -5.03 -15.36 7.44
N SER A 103 -5.53 -14.26 8.01
CA SER A 103 -6.05 -13.14 7.22
C SER A 103 -4.97 -12.49 6.35
N LEU A 104 -3.72 -12.42 6.82
CA LEU A 104 -2.61 -11.89 6.03
C LEU A 104 -2.26 -12.82 4.87
N ARG A 105 -2.20 -14.14 5.10
CA ARG A 105 -1.98 -15.12 4.01
C ARG A 105 -3.08 -15.04 2.95
N GLN A 106 -4.34 -14.94 3.37
CA GLN A 106 -5.45 -14.78 2.42
C GLN A 106 -5.37 -13.49 1.61
N ALA A 107 -4.82 -12.41 2.19
CA ALA A 107 -4.61 -11.16 1.47
C ALA A 107 -3.47 -11.28 0.46
N GLU A 108 -2.36 -11.93 0.83
CA GLU A 108 -1.24 -12.24 -0.07
C GLU A 108 -1.67 -13.09 -1.27
N ASP A 109 -2.47 -14.14 -1.02
CA ASP A 109 -3.01 -15.00 -2.08
C ASP A 109 -3.91 -14.22 -3.05
N GLN A 110 -4.77 -13.34 -2.52
CA GLN A 110 -5.63 -12.48 -3.35
C GLN A 110 -4.83 -11.48 -4.17
N GLU A 111 -3.77 -10.89 -3.58
CA GLU A 111 -2.89 -9.99 -4.31
C GLU A 111 -2.17 -10.72 -5.44
N TRP A 112 -1.68 -11.93 -5.18
CA TRP A 112 -1.03 -12.75 -6.20
C TRP A 112 -1.98 -13.10 -7.34
N GLU A 113 -3.23 -13.47 -7.03
CA GLU A 113 -4.27 -13.74 -8.02
C GLU A 113 -4.56 -12.51 -8.89
N ILE A 114 -4.72 -11.33 -8.28
CA ILE A 114 -4.93 -10.07 -9.03
C ILE A 114 -3.73 -9.76 -9.93
N ARG A 115 -2.50 -9.90 -9.43
CA ARG A 115 -1.29 -9.64 -10.22
C ARG A 115 -1.17 -10.58 -11.42
N ARG A 116 -1.52 -11.86 -11.23
CA ARG A 116 -1.55 -12.85 -12.31
C ARG A 116 -2.58 -12.45 -13.37
N ASP A 117 -3.82 -12.19 -12.96
CA ASP A 117 -4.91 -11.83 -13.88
C ASP A 117 -4.59 -10.54 -14.66
N CYS A 118 -4.03 -9.51 -14.00
CA CYS A 118 -3.57 -8.28 -14.66
C CYS A 118 -2.46 -8.55 -15.69
N ASN A 119 -1.51 -9.44 -15.37
CA ASN A 119 -0.44 -9.79 -16.30
C ASN A 119 -0.98 -10.55 -17.52
N GLU A 120 -1.90 -11.49 -17.32
CA GLU A 120 -2.56 -12.21 -18.40
C GLU A 120 -3.36 -11.28 -19.32
N GLU A 121 -4.08 -10.30 -18.76
CA GLU A 121 -4.80 -9.29 -19.55
C GLU A 121 -3.85 -8.39 -20.34
N MET A 122 -2.76 -7.93 -19.72
CA MET A 122 -1.72 -7.15 -20.40
C MET A 122 -1.07 -7.94 -21.53
N GLN A 123 -0.73 -9.22 -21.32
CA GLN A 123 -0.18 -10.09 -22.36
C GLN A 123 -1.16 -10.31 -23.52
N ARG A 124 -2.45 -10.48 -23.22
CA ARG A 124 -3.50 -10.59 -24.24
C ARG A 124 -3.59 -9.31 -25.07
N SER A 125 -3.62 -8.15 -24.42
CA SER A 125 -3.66 -6.84 -25.08
C SER A 125 -2.45 -6.61 -25.98
N LEU A 126 -1.24 -6.95 -25.51
CA LEU A 126 -0.02 -6.89 -26.32
C LEU A 126 -0.10 -7.83 -27.54
N GLY A 127 -0.57 -9.07 -27.36
CA GLY A 127 -0.76 -10.02 -28.47
C GLY A 127 -1.74 -9.52 -29.53
N GLU A 128 -2.85 -8.89 -29.11
CA GLU A 128 -3.81 -8.26 -30.04
C GLU A 128 -3.21 -7.06 -30.77
N ALA A 129 -2.45 -6.21 -30.08
CA ALA A 129 -1.78 -5.06 -30.69
C ALA A 129 -0.73 -5.51 -31.73
N GLU A 130 0.06 -6.53 -31.41
CA GLU A 130 1.00 -7.14 -32.35
C GLU A 130 0.30 -7.75 -33.57
N ALA A 131 -0.83 -8.43 -33.37
CA ALA A 131 -1.61 -9.00 -34.47
C ALA A 131 -2.16 -7.91 -35.39
N ARG A 132 -2.69 -6.80 -34.82
CA ARG A 132 -3.13 -5.62 -35.58
C ARG A 132 -1.97 -5.01 -36.37
N TRP A 133 -0.80 -4.89 -35.76
CA TRP A 133 0.38 -4.35 -36.42
C TRP A 133 0.88 -5.25 -37.57
N ARG A 134 0.93 -6.57 -37.35
CA ARG A 134 1.24 -7.56 -38.40
C ARG A 134 0.27 -7.47 -39.57
N LYS A 135 -1.03 -7.35 -39.29
CA LYS A 135 -2.04 -7.19 -40.32
C LYS A 135 -1.83 -5.93 -41.17
N ARG A 136 -1.60 -4.78 -40.54
CA ARG A 136 -1.30 -3.52 -41.25
C ARG A 136 -0.06 -3.65 -42.15
N ARG A 137 1.01 -4.27 -41.63
CA ARG A 137 2.23 -4.54 -42.40
C ARG A 137 1.98 -5.42 -43.63
N GLU A 138 1.10 -6.41 -43.49
CA GLU A 138 0.70 -7.29 -44.58
C GLU A 138 -0.14 -6.56 -45.62
N GLU A 139 -1.13 -5.76 -45.19
CA GLU A 139 -1.94 -4.93 -46.08
C GLU A 139 -1.08 -3.90 -46.85
N GLU A 140 -0.09 -3.27 -46.18
CA GLU A 140 0.90 -2.39 -46.83
C GLU A 140 1.75 -3.13 -47.87
N ARG A 141 2.22 -4.34 -47.53
CA ARG A 141 3.01 -5.18 -48.44
C ARG A 141 2.20 -5.54 -49.67
N GLU A 142 0.96 -6.02 -49.50
CA GLU A 142 0.05 -6.33 -50.60
C GLU A 142 -0.26 -5.08 -51.43
N GLY A 143 -0.44 -3.92 -50.79
CA GLY A 143 -0.65 -2.64 -51.48
C GLY A 143 0.52 -2.26 -52.39
N LEU A 144 1.76 -2.45 -51.90
CA LEU A 144 2.97 -2.24 -52.70
C LEU A 144 3.10 -3.25 -53.84
N GLU A 145 2.80 -4.51 -53.61
CA GLU A 145 2.78 -5.55 -54.66
C GLU A 145 1.80 -5.18 -55.77
N ARG A 146 0.55 -4.83 -55.44
CA ARG A 146 -0.45 -4.38 -56.43
C ARG A 146 0.02 -3.16 -57.22
N LEU A 147 0.69 -2.22 -56.56
CA LEU A 147 1.23 -1.03 -57.23
C LEU A 147 2.36 -1.39 -58.20
N MET A 148 3.22 -2.35 -57.84
CA MET A 148 4.27 -2.86 -58.73
C MET A 148 3.66 -3.58 -59.93
N ASP A 149 2.66 -4.43 -59.73
CA ASP A 149 1.96 -5.13 -60.81
C ASP A 149 1.33 -4.14 -61.80
N GLN A 150 0.64 -3.10 -61.30
CA GLN A 150 0.09 -2.04 -62.15
C GLN A 150 1.16 -1.31 -62.96
N LYS A 151 2.33 -1.04 -62.36
CA LYS A 151 3.45 -0.41 -63.06
C LYS A 151 4.03 -1.34 -64.13
N LEU A 152 4.14 -2.63 -63.85
CA LEU A 152 4.59 -3.64 -64.83
C LEU A 152 3.59 -3.77 -65.98
N ASP A 153 2.28 -3.73 -65.72
CA ASP A 153 1.24 -3.75 -66.75
C ASP A 153 1.27 -2.52 -67.66
N LEU A 154 1.50 -1.34 -67.09
CA LEU A 154 1.66 -0.10 -67.85
C LEU A 154 2.93 -0.13 -68.70
N ALA A 155 4.05 -0.58 -68.13
CA ALA A 155 5.30 -0.74 -68.85
C ALA A 155 5.18 -1.77 -69.99
N GLY A 156 4.51 -2.90 -69.73
CA GLY A 156 4.23 -3.92 -70.74
C GLY A 156 3.40 -3.38 -71.91
N ARG A 157 2.35 -2.60 -71.62
CA ARG A 157 1.54 -1.92 -72.66
C ARG A 157 2.37 -0.93 -73.48
N GLU A 158 3.25 -0.16 -72.86
CA GLU A 158 4.10 0.79 -73.59
C GLU A 158 5.15 0.06 -74.44
N ILE A 159 5.76 -1.02 -73.94
CA ILE A 159 6.66 -1.88 -74.71
C ILE A 159 5.93 -2.46 -75.93
N GLU A 160 4.70 -2.95 -75.77
CA GLU A 160 3.88 -3.42 -76.89
C GLU A 160 3.60 -2.31 -77.90
N ARG A 161 3.25 -1.10 -77.43
CA ARG A 161 3.01 0.06 -78.29
C ARG A 161 4.25 0.40 -79.11
N LEU A 162 5.40 0.53 -78.46
CA LEU A 162 6.68 0.79 -79.13
C LEU A 162 7.05 -0.32 -80.11
N THR A 163 6.80 -1.59 -79.75
CA THR A 163 7.04 -2.74 -80.63
C THR A 163 6.15 -2.70 -81.88
N ARG A 164 4.88 -2.28 -81.76
CA ARG A 164 3.97 -2.11 -82.92
C ARG A 164 4.44 -1.00 -83.84
N LEU A 165 4.84 0.15 -83.28
CA LEU A 165 5.40 1.26 -84.05
C LEU A 165 6.66 0.85 -84.80
N LEU A 166 7.57 0.10 -84.15
CA LEU A 166 8.79 -0.42 -84.78
C LEU A 166 8.46 -1.35 -85.97
N LYS A 167 7.46 -2.22 -85.82
CA LYS A 167 7.00 -3.12 -86.89
C LYS A 167 6.32 -2.38 -88.05
N GLN A 168 5.63 -1.28 -87.78
CA GLN A 168 5.00 -0.46 -88.82
C GLN A 168 6.02 0.45 -89.53
N GLY A 169 6.99 0.99 -88.79
CA GLY A 169 8.06 1.82 -89.33
C GLY A 169 9.06 1.06 -90.20
N SER A 170 9.14 -0.28 -90.10
CA SER A 170 9.97 -1.09 -91.01
C SER A 170 9.36 -1.29 -92.41
N VAL A 171 8.21 -0.67 -92.72
CA VAL A 171 7.54 -0.74 -94.04
C VAL A 171 7.59 0.59 -94.79
N VAL A 172 8.14 1.67 -94.20
CA VAL A 172 8.35 2.91 -94.93
C VAL A 172 9.69 2.83 -95.65
N GLU A 173 9.60 2.44 -96.92
CA GLU A 173 10.63 2.67 -97.93
C GLU A 173 11.13 4.12 -97.88
N GLN A 174 12.44 4.23 -98.09
CA GLN A 174 13.18 5.46 -98.35
C GLN A 174 12.34 6.44 -99.18
N THR A 175 11.83 7.49 -98.53
CA THR A 175 11.38 8.68 -99.25
C THR A 175 12.10 9.88 -98.65
N ASP A 176 12.90 10.48 -99.51
CA ASP A 176 13.73 11.64 -99.29
C ASP A 176 12.87 12.81 -98.78
N SER A 177 12.94 13.11 -97.48
CA SER A 177 12.35 14.31 -96.89
C SER A 177 13.06 14.64 -95.57
N ASP A 178 14.35 14.98 -95.70
CA ASP A 178 15.21 15.38 -94.57
C ASP A 178 14.83 16.74 -93.94
N ASP A 179 13.93 17.52 -94.55
CA ASP A 179 13.66 18.90 -94.15
C ASP A 179 12.50 19.09 -93.13
N GLU A 180 11.69 18.07 -92.84
CA GLU A 180 10.61 18.17 -91.83
C GLU A 180 10.98 17.59 -90.45
N MET A 181 12.12 16.88 -90.33
CA MET A 181 12.57 16.33 -89.05
C MET A 181 13.19 17.36 -88.08
N GLU A 182 13.55 18.56 -88.55
CA GLU A 182 14.19 19.57 -87.69
C GLU A 182 13.19 20.30 -86.77
N SER A 183 11.89 20.34 -87.13
CA SER A 183 10.85 21.02 -86.33
C SER A 183 10.34 20.20 -85.14
N VAL A 184 10.47 18.86 -85.15
CA VAL A 184 10.01 18.00 -84.04
C VAL A 184 11.08 17.88 -82.94
N VAL A 185 12.33 18.21 -83.25
CA VAL A 185 13.45 18.16 -82.30
C VAL A 185 13.33 19.25 -81.22
N ASP A 186 12.70 20.39 -81.52
CA ASP A 186 12.53 21.48 -80.54
C ASP A 186 11.43 21.21 -79.49
N GLU A 187 10.39 20.43 -79.78
CA GLU A 187 9.45 19.95 -78.75
C GLU A 187 10.06 18.86 -77.86
N VAL A 188 11.03 18.11 -78.37
CA VAL A 188 11.85 17.13 -77.64
C VAL A 188 13.09 17.79 -76.97
N ALA A 189 13.21 19.13 -77.00
CA ALA A 189 14.31 19.86 -76.33
C ALA A 189 14.01 20.29 -74.88
N THR A 190 12.79 20.07 -74.37
CA THR A 190 12.45 20.26 -72.94
C THR A 190 12.63 19.06 -71.96
N PRO A 191 13.02 17.82 -72.34
CA PRO A 191 13.18 16.71 -71.40
C PRO A 191 14.35 16.92 -70.44
N LYS A 192 15.32 17.78 -70.80
CA LYS A 192 16.44 18.13 -69.93
C LYS A 192 15.98 18.89 -68.68
N GLY A 193 14.97 19.75 -68.82
CA GLY A 193 14.36 20.48 -67.69
C GLY A 193 13.52 19.58 -66.79
N ASN A 194 12.76 18.64 -67.38
CA ASN A 194 11.98 17.67 -66.61
C ASN A 194 12.87 16.64 -65.90
N ALA A 195 13.96 16.19 -66.53
CA ALA A 195 14.94 15.31 -65.91
C ALA A 195 15.60 15.97 -64.69
N GLN A 196 15.99 17.24 -64.80
CA GLN A 196 16.58 17.99 -63.69
C GLN A 196 15.60 18.16 -62.51
N ARG A 197 14.32 18.49 -62.80
CA ARG A 197 13.28 18.55 -61.76
C ARG A 197 13.05 17.20 -61.09
N LEU A 198 13.04 16.11 -61.86
CA LEU A 198 12.88 14.76 -61.32
C LEU A 198 14.06 14.38 -60.41
N GLU A 199 15.27 14.75 -60.81
CA GLU A 199 16.49 14.51 -60.03
C GLU A 199 16.52 15.33 -58.73
N GLU A 200 16.07 16.57 -58.77
CA GLU A 200 15.87 17.40 -57.56
C GLU A 200 14.83 16.80 -56.62
N THR A 201 13.70 16.29 -57.14
CA THR A 201 12.70 15.59 -56.32
C THR A 201 13.24 14.30 -55.71
N LEU A 202 13.99 13.49 -56.48
CA LEU A 202 14.62 12.27 -55.97
C LEU A 202 15.68 12.58 -54.91
N GLN A 203 16.45 13.67 -55.06
CA GLN A 203 17.39 14.10 -54.03
C GLN A 203 16.69 14.55 -52.75
N MET A 204 15.59 15.29 -52.87
CA MET A 204 14.77 15.68 -51.72
C MET A 204 14.21 14.45 -51.00
N GLU A 205 13.62 13.50 -51.73
CA GLU A 205 13.10 12.26 -51.16
C GLU A 205 14.21 11.45 -50.46
N ARG A 206 15.38 11.31 -51.09
CA ARG A 206 16.55 10.64 -50.46
C ARG A 206 16.94 11.30 -49.14
N ARG A 207 17.01 12.63 -49.08
CA ARG A 207 17.31 13.35 -47.82
C ARG A 207 16.24 13.10 -46.77
N THR A 208 14.96 13.14 -47.13
CA THR A 208 13.87 12.85 -46.18
C THR A 208 13.92 11.41 -45.66
N HIS A 209 14.24 10.43 -46.52
CA HIS A 209 14.43 9.05 -46.10
C HIS A 209 15.66 8.87 -45.21
N GLU A 210 16.79 9.52 -45.52
CA GLU A 210 17.98 9.50 -44.67
C GLU A 210 17.71 10.10 -43.28
N GLU A 211 16.96 11.21 -43.20
CA GLU A 211 16.54 11.78 -41.93
C GLU A 211 15.60 10.86 -41.15
N ALA A 212 14.64 10.21 -41.83
CA ALA A 212 13.74 9.24 -41.21
C ALA A 212 14.51 8.02 -40.66
N VAL A 213 15.50 7.50 -41.41
CA VAL A 213 16.37 6.41 -40.96
C VAL A 213 17.16 6.83 -39.72
N LYS A 214 17.76 8.03 -39.71
CA LYS A 214 18.47 8.54 -38.53
C LYS A 214 17.57 8.68 -37.29
N ARG A 215 16.30 9.08 -37.47
CA ARG A 215 15.33 9.13 -36.37
C ARG A 215 15.03 7.75 -35.81
N LEU A 216 14.73 6.78 -36.68
CA LEU A 216 14.47 5.39 -36.27
C LEU A 216 15.69 4.73 -35.61
N GLU A 217 16.90 5.03 -36.09
CA GLU A 217 18.14 4.55 -35.45
C GLU A 217 18.33 5.12 -34.05
N ASN A 218 18.00 6.39 -33.83
CA ASN A 218 18.04 7.00 -32.50
C ASN A 218 16.97 6.40 -31.58
N GLU A 219 15.75 6.18 -32.06
CA GLU A 219 14.69 5.50 -31.29
C GLU A 219 15.10 4.07 -30.92
N LEU A 220 15.63 3.29 -31.87
CA LEU A 220 16.17 1.95 -31.60
C LEU A 220 17.31 1.98 -30.58
N ARG A 221 18.18 2.99 -30.62
CA ARG A 221 19.23 3.18 -29.60
C ARG A 221 18.62 3.41 -28.22
N THR A 222 17.66 4.33 -28.09
CA THR A 222 16.98 4.58 -26.81
C THR A 222 16.25 3.35 -26.29
N MET A 223 15.55 2.60 -27.15
CA MET A 223 14.91 1.33 -26.75
C MET A 223 15.93 0.31 -26.26
N ARG A 224 17.07 0.14 -26.94
CA ARG A 224 18.15 -0.76 -26.47
C ARG A 224 18.70 -0.35 -25.10
N GLU A 225 18.88 0.94 -24.85
CA GLU A 225 19.31 1.46 -23.55
C GLU A 225 18.28 1.18 -22.45
N THR A 226 16.98 1.37 -22.73
CA THR A 226 15.91 1.04 -21.77
C THR A 226 15.83 -0.46 -21.48
N VAL A 227 15.96 -1.32 -22.50
CA VAL A 227 16.01 -2.79 -22.31
C VAL A 227 17.20 -3.18 -21.46
N ALA A 228 18.39 -2.63 -21.72
CA ALA A 228 19.58 -2.87 -20.92
C ALA A 228 19.41 -2.40 -19.46
N HIS A 229 18.69 -1.30 -19.22
CA HIS A 229 18.35 -0.84 -17.87
C HIS A 229 17.39 -1.81 -17.17
N CYS A 230 16.33 -2.26 -17.85
CA CYS A 230 15.38 -3.24 -17.33
C CYS A 230 16.07 -4.58 -16.98
N GLU A 231 17.02 -5.05 -17.80
CA GLU A 231 17.80 -6.24 -17.52
C GLU A 231 18.68 -6.11 -16.27
N LYS A 232 19.28 -4.92 -16.04
CA LYS A 232 20.02 -4.64 -14.81
C LYS A 232 19.12 -4.72 -13.58
N LEU A 233 17.95 -4.08 -13.63
CA LEU A 233 16.96 -4.13 -12.53
C LEU A 233 16.46 -5.56 -12.28
N ARG A 234 16.28 -6.36 -13.34
CA ARG A 234 15.91 -7.76 -13.21
C ARG A 234 16.98 -8.57 -12.45
N LYS A 235 18.25 -8.41 -12.80
CA LYS A 235 19.37 -9.08 -12.11
C LYS A 235 19.51 -8.64 -10.65
N GLU A 236 19.28 -7.37 -10.35
CA GLU A 236 19.29 -6.86 -8.99
C GLU A 236 18.13 -7.43 -8.16
N ASN A 237 16.93 -7.50 -8.73
CA ASN A 237 15.79 -8.15 -8.08
C ASN A 237 16.05 -9.63 -7.80
N GLU A 238 16.65 -10.36 -8.74
CA GLU A 238 17.05 -11.77 -8.54
C GLU A 238 18.08 -11.90 -7.41
N ARG A 239 19.06 -10.99 -7.34
CA ARG A 239 20.03 -10.95 -6.24
C ARG A 239 19.35 -10.74 -4.89
N LEU A 240 18.45 -9.77 -4.78
CA LEU A 240 17.69 -9.48 -3.56
C LEU A 240 16.78 -10.64 -3.15
N GLN A 241 16.20 -11.35 -4.12
CA GLN A 241 15.40 -12.56 -3.85
C GLN A 241 16.27 -13.68 -3.25
N ASN A 242 17.47 -13.89 -3.78
CA ASN A 242 18.41 -14.86 -3.22
C ASN A 242 18.86 -14.47 -1.79
N GLU A 243 19.20 -13.19 -1.57
CA GLU A 243 19.54 -12.67 -0.24
C GLU A 243 18.39 -12.89 0.77
N MET A 244 17.14 -12.63 0.36
CA MET A 244 15.95 -12.87 1.19
C MET A 244 15.73 -14.35 1.49
N GLU A 245 16.03 -15.24 0.56
CA GLU A 245 15.94 -16.69 0.77
C GLU A 245 16.99 -17.18 1.77
N ASP A 246 18.22 -16.66 1.68
CA ASP A 246 19.30 -16.99 2.60
C ASP A 246 19.00 -16.49 4.02
N LEU A 247 18.50 -15.27 4.18
CA LEU A 247 18.02 -14.75 5.48
C LEU A 247 16.88 -15.61 6.05
N ARG A 248 15.97 -16.10 5.19
CA ARG A 248 14.90 -17.02 5.62
C ARG A 248 15.46 -18.37 6.08
N LYS A 249 16.53 -18.89 5.44
CA LYS A 249 17.23 -20.10 5.89
C LYS A 249 17.90 -19.88 7.23
N GLU A 250 18.63 -18.77 7.39
CA GLU A 250 19.29 -18.42 8.65
C GLU A 250 18.28 -18.28 9.80
N LEU A 251 17.14 -17.63 9.57
CA LEU A 251 16.08 -17.50 10.58
C LEU A 251 15.52 -18.87 11.00
N ARG A 252 15.36 -19.81 10.05
CA ARG A 252 14.94 -21.20 10.36
C ARG A 252 16.00 -21.92 11.18
N GLU A 253 17.28 -21.71 10.91
CA GLU A 253 18.37 -22.30 11.70
C GLU A 253 18.46 -21.70 13.10
N GLN A 254 18.31 -20.38 13.25
CA GLN A 254 18.25 -19.73 14.56
C GLN A 254 17.07 -20.25 15.38
N LYS A 255 15.92 -20.48 14.74
CA LYS A 255 14.76 -21.09 15.40
C LYS A 255 15.07 -22.51 15.88
N LYS A 256 15.67 -23.35 15.04
CA LYS A 256 16.10 -24.71 15.44
C LYS A 256 17.09 -24.68 16.60
N ARG A 257 18.07 -23.75 16.61
CA ARG A 257 19.01 -23.59 17.73
C ARG A 257 18.29 -23.25 19.03
N LYS A 258 17.36 -22.29 19.00
CA LYS A 258 16.56 -21.93 20.18
C LYS A 258 15.67 -23.07 20.66
N ASP A 259 15.11 -23.87 19.76
CA ASP A 259 14.30 -25.04 20.15
C ASP A 259 15.17 -26.11 20.84
N VAL A 260 16.41 -26.33 20.38
CA VAL A 260 17.36 -27.25 21.04
C VAL A 260 17.79 -26.73 22.42
N ASP A 261 18.14 -25.45 22.53
CA ASP A 261 18.53 -24.85 23.82
C ASP A 261 17.36 -24.78 24.80
N GLY A 262 16.14 -24.55 24.30
CA GLY A 262 14.91 -24.55 25.09
C GLY A 262 14.51 -25.93 25.62
N ILE A 263 14.85 -27.01 24.90
CA ILE A 263 14.65 -28.39 25.40
C ILE A 263 15.63 -28.67 26.55
N GLY A 264 16.90 -28.24 26.43
CA GLY A 264 17.90 -28.41 27.49
C GLY A 264 17.53 -27.73 28.81
N LEU A 265 17.04 -26.49 28.75
CA LEU A 265 16.55 -25.79 29.95
C LEU A 265 15.30 -26.43 30.56
N ARG A 266 14.49 -27.15 29.76
CA ARG A 266 13.30 -27.85 30.26
C ARG A 266 13.67 -29.16 30.95
N GLU A 267 14.68 -29.89 30.45
CA GLU A 267 15.20 -31.11 31.08
C GLU A 267 15.99 -30.84 32.37
N GLU A 268 16.77 -29.75 32.45
CA GLU A 268 17.46 -29.37 33.70
C GLU A 268 16.45 -29.01 34.82
N VAL A 269 15.39 -28.27 34.48
CA VAL A 269 14.34 -27.94 35.45
C VAL A 269 13.54 -29.19 35.88
N GLU A 270 13.27 -30.14 34.97
CA GLU A 270 12.59 -31.40 35.35
C GLU A 270 13.49 -32.33 36.19
N ASN A 271 14.82 -32.29 36.02
CA ASN A 271 15.78 -33.05 36.84
C ASN A 271 16.00 -32.43 38.23
N ASP A 272 16.00 -31.11 38.37
CA ASP A 272 16.08 -30.44 39.67
C ASP A 272 14.80 -30.65 40.50
N ILE A 273 13.64 -30.73 39.84
CA ILE A 273 12.37 -31.04 40.51
C ILE A 273 12.29 -32.53 40.91
N SER A 274 12.85 -33.44 40.11
CA SER A 274 12.82 -34.89 40.41
C SER A 274 13.87 -35.34 41.43
N SER A 275 14.98 -34.61 41.58
CA SER A 275 16.00 -34.86 42.61
C SER A 275 15.73 -34.17 43.94
N GLY A 276 14.79 -33.21 43.97
CA GLY A 276 14.20 -32.62 45.17
C GLY A 276 13.28 -33.58 45.92
N VAL A 277 13.76 -34.77 46.28
CA VAL A 277 13.13 -35.62 47.28
C VAL A 277 13.10 -34.85 48.60
N ALA A 278 11.89 -34.48 48.96
CA ALA A 278 11.46 -33.88 50.20
C ALA A 278 12.26 -34.39 51.41
N ASN A 279 13.04 -33.49 52.02
CA ASN A 279 13.30 -33.57 53.45
C ASN A 279 12.44 -32.47 54.11
N PRO A 280 11.26 -32.81 54.68
CA PRO A 280 10.45 -31.85 55.41
C PRO A 280 11.11 -31.57 56.77
N MET A 281 12.17 -30.77 56.77
CA MET A 281 12.74 -30.28 58.02
C MET A 281 11.82 -29.20 58.60
N ALA A 282 11.21 -29.59 59.72
CA ALA A 282 10.72 -28.78 60.81
C ALA A 282 11.07 -27.29 60.72
N VAL A 283 10.04 -26.48 60.45
CA VAL A 283 10.06 -25.05 60.72
C VAL A 283 9.91 -24.88 62.23
N GLU A 284 11.01 -24.70 62.93
CA GLU A 284 10.98 -24.21 64.31
C GLU A 284 10.58 -22.72 64.33
N PRO A 285 9.74 -22.30 65.29
CA PRO A 285 9.34 -20.91 65.44
C PRO A 285 10.50 -20.11 66.05
N ILE A 286 11.13 -19.26 65.25
CA ILE A 286 12.08 -18.25 65.72
C ILE A 286 11.32 -17.22 66.55
N VAL A 287 11.45 -17.33 67.86
CA VAL A 287 11.11 -16.30 68.84
C VAL A 287 12.18 -15.21 68.71
N GLY A 288 11.82 -14.08 68.11
CA GLY A 288 12.68 -12.90 68.06
C GLY A 288 12.69 -12.19 69.40
N SER A 289 13.75 -12.39 70.17
CA SER A 289 14.17 -11.53 71.27
C SER A 289 14.97 -10.35 70.72
N ASP A 290 14.53 -9.15 71.10
CA ASP A 290 15.27 -7.92 71.37
C ASP A 290 16.57 -7.65 70.59
N GLY A 291 16.49 -6.59 69.77
CA GLY A 291 17.39 -5.45 69.82
C GLY A 291 18.87 -5.71 69.65
N ASP A 292 19.35 -5.63 68.41
CA ASP A 292 20.70 -5.13 68.12
C ASP A 292 20.66 -4.25 66.88
N GLU A 293 21.18 -3.02 67.04
CA GLU A 293 21.47 -2.06 65.98
C GLU A 293 22.48 -2.68 65.01
N VAL A 294 22.10 -2.79 63.73
CA VAL A 294 23.01 -3.17 62.66
C VAL A 294 23.36 -1.91 61.86
N ASP A 295 24.56 -1.39 62.10
CA ASP A 295 25.19 -0.34 61.32
C ASP A 295 25.44 -0.82 59.88
N PHE A 296 24.72 -0.24 58.92
CA PHE A 296 24.99 -0.43 57.50
C PHE A 296 26.01 0.61 57.02
N SER A 297 27.28 0.21 57.02
CA SER A 297 28.34 0.90 56.26
C SER A 297 28.17 0.58 54.77
N VAL A 298 27.67 1.56 54.01
CA VAL A 298 27.57 1.49 52.54
C VAL A 298 28.91 1.87 51.92
N ALA A 299 29.51 0.94 51.18
CA ALA A 299 30.70 1.17 50.37
C ALA A 299 30.38 2.13 49.18
N PRO A 300 31.26 3.09 48.85
CA PRO A 300 31.09 3.94 47.69
C PRO A 300 31.59 3.24 46.44
N GLY A 301 30.68 2.83 45.55
CA GLY A 301 31.01 2.16 44.30
C GLY A 301 30.09 2.57 43.15
N GLU A 302 30.69 3.28 42.19
CA GLU A 302 30.33 3.35 40.77
C GLU A 302 29.05 4.08 40.34
N VAL A 303 29.27 5.32 39.91
CA VAL A 303 28.36 6.17 39.17
C VAL A 303 28.35 5.74 37.69
N CYS A 304 27.34 4.99 37.27
CA CYS A 304 27.07 4.81 35.84
C CYS A 304 26.33 6.05 35.30
N GLY A 305 27.03 6.85 34.50
CA GLY A 305 26.50 8.03 33.84
C GLY A 305 25.46 7.70 32.77
N LEU A 306 24.24 8.19 32.96
CA LEU A 306 23.23 8.27 31.90
C LEU A 306 23.41 9.59 31.14
N GLY A 307 23.73 9.46 29.85
CA GLY A 307 23.93 10.59 28.94
C GLY A 307 22.65 11.39 28.66
N PRO A 308 22.79 12.65 28.20
CA PRO A 308 21.67 13.58 28.07
C PRO A 308 20.76 13.26 26.87
N LEU A 309 19.48 13.03 27.15
CA LEU A 309 18.40 13.00 26.16
C LEU A 309 18.21 14.40 25.54
N LYS A 310 18.57 14.52 24.25
CA LYS A 310 18.30 15.70 23.42
C LYS A 310 16.80 15.96 23.33
N LYS A 311 16.40 17.13 23.82
CA LYS A 311 15.12 17.79 23.47
C LYS A 311 15.23 18.37 22.06
N GLY A 312 14.24 18.12 21.21
CA GLY A 312 14.07 18.90 19.99
C GLY A 312 13.07 18.30 19.01
N GLY A 313 11.90 18.94 18.85
CA GLY A 313 10.96 18.58 17.79
C GLY A 313 9.54 19.12 17.97
N LYS A 314 9.38 20.44 17.91
CA LYS A 314 8.10 21.12 17.64
C LYS A 314 7.52 20.52 16.34
N GLY A 315 6.30 20.00 16.27
CA GLY A 315 5.06 20.72 16.47
C GLY A 315 4.56 21.30 15.13
N LYS A 316 3.75 20.54 14.38
CA LYS A 316 2.70 21.06 13.47
C LYS A 316 1.56 20.03 13.40
N GLY A 317 0.52 20.28 14.21
CA GLY A 317 -0.76 19.58 14.10
C GLY A 317 -1.52 20.09 12.88
N ALA A 318 -1.77 19.19 11.93
CA ALA A 318 -2.74 19.42 10.87
C ALA A 318 -4.15 19.20 11.45
N LYS A 319 -4.98 20.25 11.38
CA LYS A 319 -6.39 20.21 11.73
C LYS A 319 -7.13 19.39 10.68
N SER A 320 -7.64 18.22 11.03
CA SER A 320 -8.65 17.52 10.22
C SER A 320 -10.01 18.18 10.49
N GLY A 321 -10.44 19.02 9.55
CA GLY A 321 -11.81 19.51 9.51
C GLY A 321 -12.75 18.36 9.19
N LYS A 322 -13.65 18.04 10.13
CA LYS A 322 -14.89 17.31 9.85
C LYS A 322 -15.75 18.19 8.96
N ALA A 323 -15.91 17.82 7.69
CA ALA A 323 -17.02 18.31 6.87
C ALA A 323 -18.21 17.38 7.11
N ASP A 324 -19.18 17.88 7.86
CA ASP A 324 -20.53 17.30 7.91
C ASP A 324 -21.17 17.52 6.54
N VAL A 325 -21.23 16.47 5.72
CA VAL A 325 -22.07 16.45 4.52
C VAL A 325 -23.48 16.14 4.96
N GLY A 326 -24.22 17.21 5.25
CA GLY A 326 -25.65 17.17 5.53
C GLY A 326 -26.42 16.65 4.32
N PHE A 327 -27.11 15.54 4.52
CA PHE A 327 -28.19 15.04 3.69
C PHE A 327 -29.28 16.13 3.56
N MET A 328 -29.53 16.59 2.33
CA MET A 328 -30.79 17.24 1.97
C MET A 328 -31.49 16.38 0.91
N PHE A 329 -32.51 15.63 1.36
CA PHE A 329 -33.58 15.13 0.50
C PHE A 329 -34.75 16.10 0.65
N GLY A 330 -35.23 16.67 -0.46
CA GLY A 330 -36.41 17.53 -0.45
C GLY A 330 -36.87 17.93 -1.84
N GLY A 331 -38.08 17.47 -2.22
CA GLY A 331 -38.87 17.90 -3.38
C GLY A 331 -38.52 17.16 -4.68
N GLY A 332 -39.43 16.51 -5.41
CA GLY A 332 -40.88 16.67 -5.54
C GLY A 332 -41.19 16.79 -7.04
N GLY A 333 -42.14 16.01 -7.55
CA GLY A 333 -42.48 15.95 -8.99
C GLY A 333 -42.60 14.49 -9.44
N ASP A 334 -43.70 13.78 -9.18
CA ASP A 334 -45.03 13.88 -9.80
C ASP A 334 -45.08 13.23 -11.21
N GLY A 335 -46.05 12.33 -11.39
CA GLY A 335 -46.46 11.80 -12.70
C GLY A 335 -46.22 10.31 -12.97
N GLY A 336 -47.31 9.55 -13.10
CA GLY A 336 -47.42 8.53 -14.15
C GLY A 336 -47.61 7.07 -13.72
N ASP A 337 -48.86 6.72 -13.42
CA ASP A 337 -49.63 5.66 -14.07
C ASP A 337 -49.19 4.17 -14.04
N ASP A 338 -50.13 3.42 -13.45
CA ASP A 338 -50.81 2.25 -14.01
C ASP A 338 -50.27 0.82 -13.88
N SER A 339 -51.23 -0.01 -13.45
CA SER A 339 -51.34 -1.47 -13.47
C SER A 339 -50.45 -2.22 -12.46
N GLY A 340 -50.99 -2.96 -11.48
CA GLY A 340 -52.12 -3.87 -11.56
C GLY A 340 -51.58 -5.29 -11.59
N GLY A 341 -51.55 -5.98 -10.45
CA GLY A 341 -51.01 -7.33 -10.38
C GLY A 341 -50.97 -7.92 -8.98
N TRP A 342 -52.15 -8.27 -8.47
CA TRP A 342 -52.30 -9.13 -7.30
C TRP A 342 -51.65 -10.49 -7.57
N PHE A 343 -50.70 -10.93 -6.73
CA PHE A 343 -50.59 -12.33 -6.30
C PHE A 343 -49.65 -12.45 -5.07
N LYS A 344 -50.23 -12.89 -3.96
CA LYS A 344 -49.61 -13.65 -2.87
C LYS A 344 -50.57 -14.84 -2.61
N PRO A 345 -50.18 -15.96 -1.96
CA PRO A 345 -48.94 -16.20 -1.23
C PRO A 345 -48.31 -17.59 -1.49
N LEU A 346 -47.13 -17.85 -0.92
CA LEU A 346 -46.89 -19.07 -0.15
C LEU A 346 -45.70 -18.89 0.80
N LYS A 347 -45.96 -19.23 2.07
CA LYS A 347 -45.01 -19.22 3.18
C LYS A 347 -44.28 -20.57 3.19
N SER A 348 -42.96 -20.54 3.16
CA SER A 348 -42.08 -21.53 3.81
C SER A 348 -40.79 -20.75 4.12
N GLY A 349 -40.34 -20.69 5.37
CA GLY A 349 -39.59 -21.76 6.01
C GLY A 349 -38.29 -21.13 6.48
N LYS A 350 -38.29 -20.67 7.72
CA LYS A 350 -37.21 -19.96 8.39
C LYS A 350 -36.11 -20.97 8.78
N VAL A 351 -34.96 -20.93 8.13
CA VAL A 351 -33.71 -21.51 8.64
C VAL A 351 -32.61 -20.46 8.48
N GLY A 352 -32.10 -19.99 9.62
CA GLY A 352 -31.05 -18.98 9.67
C GLY A 352 -29.70 -19.59 9.32
N VAL A 353 -29.07 -19.05 8.27
CA VAL A 353 -27.63 -19.14 8.05
C VAL A 353 -27.14 -17.71 7.81
N GLY A 354 -26.82 -17.04 8.92
CA GLY A 354 -26.26 -15.69 8.92
C GLY A 354 -24.73 -15.77 8.93
N GLY A 355 -24.09 -15.46 7.81
CA GLY A 355 -22.63 -15.32 7.72
C GLY A 355 -22.14 -14.75 6.39
N ASP A 356 -22.54 -15.33 5.26
CA ASP A 356 -21.82 -15.11 3.99
C ASP A 356 -22.36 -14.01 3.06
N ALA A 357 -23.57 -13.50 3.31
CA ALA A 357 -24.19 -12.52 2.41
C ALA A 357 -23.48 -11.15 2.43
N LYS A 358 -22.85 -10.77 3.55
CA LYS A 358 -22.11 -9.49 3.66
C LYS A 358 -20.75 -9.55 2.97
N ALA A 359 -20.07 -10.69 2.98
CA ALA A 359 -18.78 -10.87 2.29
C ALA A 359 -18.95 -10.85 0.76
N LYS A 360 -20.01 -11.49 0.25
CA LYS A 360 -20.33 -11.51 -1.19
C LYS A 360 -20.69 -10.12 -1.73
N LYS A 361 -21.40 -9.29 -0.95
CA LYS A 361 -21.73 -7.91 -1.31
C LYS A 361 -20.51 -6.99 -1.34
N ARG A 362 -19.52 -7.17 -0.46
CA ARG A 362 -18.25 -6.40 -0.48
C ARG A 362 -17.36 -6.78 -1.67
N ARG A 363 -17.30 -8.06 -2.06
CA ARG A 363 -16.59 -8.50 -3.28
C ARG A 363 -17.17 -7.92 -4.57
N ALA A 364 -18.49 -7.75 -4.66
CA ALA A 364 -19.15 -7.16 -5.83
C ALA A 364 -18.90 -5.64 -5.96
N LEU A 365 -18.86 -4.92 -4.84
CA LEU A 365 -18.57 -3.48 -4.81
C LEU A 365 -17.10 -3.15 -5.13
N GLY A 366 -16.15 -4.00 -4.70
CA GLY A 366 -14.73 -3.84 -5.06
C GLY A 366 -14.46 -4.04 -6.56
N LYS A 367 -15.09 -5.06 -7.18
CA LYS A 367 -14.93 -5.34 -8.62
C LYS A 367 -15.53 -4.23 -9.52
N SER A 368 -16.57 -3.54 -9.06
CA SER A 368 -17.18 -2.44 -9.82
C SER A 368 -16.38 -1.14 -9.75
N GLN A 369 -15.74 -0.84 -8.61
CA GLN A 369 -14.81 0.30 -8.52
C GLN A 369 -13.51 0.09 -9.33
N LEU A 370 -12.97 -1.13 -9.37
CA LEU A 370 -11.78 -1.43 -10.19
C LEU A 370 -12.07 -1.34 -11.70
N ARG A 371 -13.26 -1.76 -12.16
CA ARG A 371 -13.69 -1.59 -13.56
C ARG A 371 -13.83 -0.12 -13.97
N LEU A 372 -14.33 0.75 -13.08
CA LEU A 372 -14.44 2.19 -13.35
C LEU A 372 -13.06 2.86 -13.50
N ASN A 373 -12.06 2.41 -12.75
CA ASN A 373 -10.70 2.94 -12.86
C ASN A 373 -9.95 2.42 -14.11
N ALA A 374 -10.20 1.16 -14.53
CA ALA A 374 -9.63 0.61 -15.76
C ALA A 374 -10.20 1.28 -17.01
N SER A 375 -11.51 1.53 -17.06
CA SER A 375 -12.16 2.28 -18.17
C SER A 375 -11.59 3.69 -18.31
N ARG A 376 -11.35 4.37 -17.18
CA ARG A 376 -10.80 5.73 -17.18
C ARG A 376 -9.34 5.79 -17.66
N PHE A 377 -8.58 4.71 -17.50
CA PHE A 377 -7.23 4.56 -18.04
C PHE A 377 -7.25 4.29 -19.55
N GLN A 378 -8.22 3.51 -20.03
CA GLN A 378 -8.41 3.24 -21.45
C GLN A 378 -8.80 4.52 -22.21
N ASP A 379 -9.72 5.32 -21.68
CA ASP A 379 -10.16 6.59 -22.27
C ASP A 379 -9.01 7.60 -22.38
N THR A 380 -8.05 7.59 -21.45
CA THR A 380 -6.85 8.45 -21.53
C THR A 380 -5.83 7.95 -22.54
N PHE A 381 -5.81 6.65 -22.87
CA PHE A 381 -4.89 6.09 -23.85
C PHE A 381 -5.43 6.33 -25.27
N ASP A 382 -6.73 6.16 -25.48
CA ASP A 382 -7.39 6.41 -26.76
C ASP A 382 -7.43 7.92 -27.10
N ALA A 383 -7.44 8.80 -26.09
CA ALA A 383 -7.32 10.25 -26.28
C ALA A 383 -5.92 10.73 -26.70
N VAL A 384 -4.87 9.92 -26.50
CA VAL A 384 -3.49 10.26 -26.92
C VAL A 384 -3.21 9.82 -28.36
N ASP A 385 -3.99 8.87 -28.89
CA ASP A 385 -3.83 8.31 -30.24
C ASP A 385 -4.70 9.01 -31.31
N SER A 386 -5.41 10.09 -30.93
CA SER A 386 -6.17 10.93 -31.87
C SER A 386 -5.31 12.12 -32.33
N ASP A 387 -5.21 12.30 -33.65
CA ASP A 387 -4.32 13.16 -34.46
C ASP A 387 -4.13 14.66 -34.05
N GLU A 388 -4.68 15.14 -32.94
CA GLU A 388 -4.58 16.54 -32.51
C GLU A 388 -3.18 16.95 -32.00
N TRP A 389 -2.35 16.02 -31.52
CA TRP A 389 -1.01 16.37 -31.02
C TRP A 389 -0.04 16.75 -32.17
N TYR A 390 -0.26 16.22 -33.38
CA TYR A 390 0.63 16.47 -34.52
C TYR A 390 0.43 17.86 -35.14
N VAL A 391 -0.75 18.46 -34.97
CA VAL A 391 -1.06 19.80 -35.51
C VAL A 391 -0.43 20.92 -34.65
N SER A 392 -0.22 20.69 -33.34
CA SER A 392 0.27 21.75 -32.45
C SER A 392 1.79 22.02 -32.51
N GLN A 393 2.58 21.17 -33.19
CA GLN A 393 4.04 21.36 -33.31
C GLN A 393 4.49 22.06 -34.62
N GLN A 394 3.62 22.19 -35.63
CA GLN A 394 3.99 22.88 -36.88
C GLN A 394 3.81 24.40 -36.85
N ALA A 395 3.18 24.97 -35.82
CA ALA A 395 2.89 26.41 -35.72
C ALA A 395 4.03 27.28 -35.14
N LYS A 396 5.21 26.71 -34.85
CA LYS A 396 6.38 27.47 -34.35
C LYS A 396 7.53 27.44 -35.34
N LYS A 397 7.39 28.14 -36.46
CA LYS A 397 8.54 28.62 -37.24
C LYS A 397 8.90 30.04 -36.75
N PRO A 398 10.16 30.31 -36.37
CA PRO A 398 10.60 31.67 -36.11
C PRO A 398 10.68 32.41 -37.45
N THR A 399 9.94 33.52 -37.56
CA THR A 399 10.21 34.55 -38.56
C THR A 399 11.54 35.21 -38.21
N GLY A 400 12.55 34.96 -39.03
CA GLY A 400 13.82 35.69 -39.08
C GLY A 400 14.03 36.23 -40.47
#